data_AF-A0A1H6E886-F1
#
_entry.id   AF-A0A1H6E886-F1
#
_cell.length_a   1.000
_cell.length_b   1.000
_cell.length_c   1.000
_cell.angle_alpha   90.00
_cell.angle_beta   90.00
_cell.angle_gamma   90.00
#
_symmetry.space_group_name_H-M   'P 1'
#
loop_
_entity.id
_entity.type
_entity.pdbx_description
1 polymer ?
#
loop_
_entity_poly.entity_id
_entity_poly.type
_entity_poly.pdbx_seq_one_letter_code
_entity_poly.pdbx_strand_id
1 'polypeptide(L)'
;MSERDELLAVADRIERLAGASTGGDWRGGGLLATRPDVVAHFADGSTEHVAEARARSARWIAVFSPAVAGPLVEWLRSAARAAEVDPAALALARVVQERLG
;
A
#
# COMPACT_ATOMS: atom_id res chain seq x y z
N MET A 1 1.81 6.10 -24.19
CA MET A 1 1.45 6.64 -22.87
C MET A 1 2.60 7.52 -22.44
N SER A 2 2.35 8.75 -21.96
CA SER A 2 3.43 9.62 -21.48
C SER A 2 3.89 9.20 -20.07
N GLU A 3 5.06 9.66 -19.62
CA GLU A 3 5.54 9.39 -18.26
C GLU A 3 4.59 9.92 -17.19
N ARG A 4 3.92 11.05 -17.45
CA ARG A 4 2.87 11.59 -16.58
C ARG A 4 1.66 10.66 -16.51
N ASP A 5 1.23 10.14 -17.66
CA ASP A 5 0.12 9.19 -17.72
C ASP A 5 0.46 7.89 -16.98
N GLU A 6 1.73 7.43 -17.02
CA GLU A 6 2.19 6.28 -16.23
C GLU A 6 2.01 6.51 -14.72
N LEU A 7 2.44 7.67 -14.21
CA LEU A 7 2.27 8.03 -12.80
C LEU A 7 0.80 8.06 -12.37
N LEU A 8 -0.05 8.70 -13.18
CA LEU A 8 -1.49 8.79 -12.91
C LEU A 8 -2.17 7.42 -12.97
N ALA A 9 -1.86 6.60 -13.96
CA ALA A 9 -2.40 5.26 -14.09
C ALA A 9 -2.05 4.38 -12.89
N VAL A 10 -0.80 4.44 -12.41
CA VAL A 10 -0.36 3.71 -11.22
C VAL A 10 -1.06 4.23 -9.96
N ALA A 11 -1.19 5.55 -9.80
CA ALA A 11 -1.91 6.15 -8.68
C ALA A 11 -3.35 5.61 -8.60
N ASP A 12 -4.08 5.61 -9.72
CA ASP A 12 -5.46 5.12 -9.75
C ASP A 12 -5.56 3.62 -9.48
N ARG A 13 -4.56 2.82 -9.91
CA ARG A 13 -4.51 1.38 -9.60
C ARG A 13 -4.24 1.12 -8.11
N ILE A 14 -3.34 1.89 -7.49
CA ILE A 14 -3.08 1.82 -6.05
C ILE A 14 -4.34 2.18 -5.26
N GLU A 15 -5.02 3.26 -5.65
CA GLU A 15 -6.27 3.71 -5.01
C GLU A 15 -7.36 2.62 -5.08
N ARG A 16 -7.53 1.96 -6.24
CA ARG A 16 -8.45 0.84 -6.39
C ARG A 16 -8.06 -0.37 -5.55
N LEU A 17 -6.78 -0.76 -5.53
CA LEU A 17 -6.32 -1.90 -4.73
C LEU A 17 -6.55 -1.65 -3.24
N ALA A 18 -6.23 -0.45 -2.76
CA ALA A 18 -6.41 -0.07 -1.37
C ALA A 18 -7.89 -0.08 -0.96
N GLY A 19 -8.78 0.43 -1.82
CA GLY A 19 -10.23 0.41 -1.58
C GLY A 19 -10.84 -1.00 -1.56
N ALA A 20 -10.19 -1.99 -2.18
CA ALA A 20 -10.60 -3.39 -2.16
C ALA A 20 -9.94 -4.22 -1.04
N SER A 21 -9.04 -3.63 -0.26
CA SER A 21 -8.28 -4.31 0.79
C SER A 21 -8.91 -4.10 2.18
N THR A 22 -8.65 -5.01 3.13
CA THR A 22 -9.08 -4.85 4.53
C THR A 22 -8.49 -3.55 5.10
N GLY A 23 -9.36 -2.64 5.54
CA GLY A 23 -8.95 -1.37 6.15
C GLY A 23 -8.45 -1.54 7.58
N GLY A 24 -8.56 -0.46 8.38
CA GLY A 24 -8.18 -0.46 9.79
C GLY A 24 -6.68 -0.28 10.03
N ASP A 25 -6.30 -0.31 11.31
CA ASP A 25 -4.92 -0.21 11.75
C ASP A 25 -4.29 -1.61 11.79
N TRP A 26 -3.40 -1.90 10.85
CA TRP A 26 -2.74 -3.20 10.74
C TRP A 26 -1.59 -3.29 11.74
N ARG A 27 -1.65 -4.27 12.64
CA ARG A 27 -0.63 -4.51 13.66
C ARG A 27 -0.08 -5.92 13.57
N GLY A 28 1.21 -6.05 13.85
CA GLY A 28 1.81 -7.35 14.10
C GLY A 28 1.39 -7.87 15.48
N GLY A 29 0.83 -9.07 15.54
CA GLY A 29 0.39 -9.69 16.79
C GLY A 29 -0.38 -10.98 16.49
N GLY A 30 -0.01 -12.08 17.15
CA GLY A 30 -0.60 -13.38 16.88
C GLY A 30 -1.95 -13.58 17.59
N LEU A 31 -2.94 -14.03 16.84
CA LEU A 31 -4.15 -14.68 17.40
C LEU A 31 -3.92 -16.18 17.60
N LEU A 32 -2.86 -16.74 16.99
CA LEU A 32 -2.50 -18.14 17.05
C LEU A 32 -1.09 -18.30 17.63
N ALA A 33 -0.97 -19.11 18.68
CA ALA A 33 0.19 -19.21 19.58
C ALA A 33 1.53 -19.66 18.95
N THR A 34 1.66 -19.74 17.63
CA THR A 34 2.86 -20.28 16.97
C THR A 34 3.39 -19.45 15.79
N ARG A 35 2.68 -18.40 15.31
CA ARG A 35 3.16 -17.53 14.21
C ARG A 35 2.82 -16.05 14.42
N PRO A 36 3.69 -15.13 13.95
CA PRO A 36 3.35 -13.71 13.87
C PRO A 36 2.29 -13.49 12.80
N ASP A 37 1.14 -12.97 13.22
CA ASP A 37 0.05 -12.59 12.30
C ASP A 37 0.04 -11.07 12.12
N VAL A 38 -0.56 -10.63 11.01
CA VAL A 38 -0.97 -9.24 10.80
C VAL A 38 -2.48 -9.19 10.98
N VAL A 39 -2.93 -8.33 11.89
CA VAL A 39 -4.33 -8.17 12.29
C VAL A 39 -4.75 -6.73 12.07
N ALA A 40 -5.88 -6.52 11.41
CA ALA A 40 -6.52 -5.22 11.29
C ALA A 40 -7.32 -4.94 12.57
N HIS A 41 -7.13 -3.74 13.13
CA HIS A 41 -7.91 -3.24 14.26
C HIS A 41 -8.85 -2.12 13.80
N PHE A 42 -10.12 -2.22 14.17
CA PHE A 42 -11.16 -1.25 13.81
C PHE A 42 -11.57 -0.37 14.99
N ALA A 43 -12.20 0.76 14.69
CA ALA A 43 -12.60 1.75 15.71
C ALA A 43 -13.69 1.22 16.66
N ASP A 44 -14.48 0.23 16.24
CA ASP A 44 -15.48 -0.45 17.06
C ASP A 44 -14.89 -1.53 17.99
N GLY A 45 -13.56 -1.71 17.97
CA GLY A 45 -12.85 -2.70 18.77
C GLY A 45 -12.82 -4.10 18.15
N SER A 46 -13.46 -4.31 16.99
CA SER A 46 -13.35 -5.57 16.26
C SER A 46 -11.95 -5.73 15.64
N THR A 47 -11.60 -6.98 15.31
CA THR A 47 -10.33 -7.33 14.68
C THR A 47 -10.53 -8.33 13.57
N GLU A 48 -9.75 -8.21 12.50
CA GLU A 48 -9.75 -9.16 11.38
C GLU A 48 -8.33 -9.63 11.07
N HIS A 49 -8.15 -10.94 10.90
CA HIS A 49 -6.86 -11.49 10.48
C HIS A 49 -6.61 -11.18 9.00
N VAL A 50 -5.49 -10.51 8.71
CA VAL A 50 -5.11 -10.08 7.37
C VAL A 50 -4.15 -11.07 6.72
N ALA A 51 -3.09 -11.47 7.44
CA ALA A 51 -2.05 -12.33 6.87
C ALA A 51 -1.23 -13.07 7.94
N GLU A 52 -0.88 -14.32 7.65
CA GLU A 52 0.21 -15.01 8.35
C GLU A 52 1.56 -14.50 7.83
N ALA A 53 2.49 -14.14 8.71
CA ALA A 53 3.78 -13.58 8.29
C ALA A 53 4.97 -14.10 9.11
N ARG A 54 6.18 -14.02 8.52
CA ARG A 54 7.41 -14.15 9.32
C ARG A 54 7.62 -12.85 10.11
N ALA A 55 8.26 -12.93 11.28
CA ALA A 55 8.33 -11.81 12.22
C ALA A 55 8.89 -10.51 11.59
N ARG A 56 9.90 -10.61 10.72
CA ARG A 56 10.47 -9.44 10.02
C ARG A 56 9.55 -8.90 8.91
N SER A 57 8.79 -9.77 8.26
CA SER A 57 7.87 -9.40 7.17
C SER A 57 6.57 -8.82 7.71
N ALA A 58 6.11 -9.25 8.89
CA ALA A 58 4.89 -8.73 9.52
C ALA A 58 4.95 -7.20 9.68
N ARG A 59 6.10 -6.67 10.12
CA ARG A 59 6.31 -5.22 10.23
C ARG A 59 6.26 -4.53 8.87
N TRP A 60 6.85 -5.13 7.83
CA TRP A 60 6.80 -4.55 6.48
C TRP A 60 5.36 -4.47 5.97
N ILE A 61 4.60 -5.55 6.10
CA ILE A 61 3.20 -5.64 5.68
C ILE A 61 2.34 -4.60 6.42
N ALA A 62 2.49 -4.49 7.74
CA ALA A 62 1.75 -3.52 8.55
C ALA A 62 2.05 -2.06 8.15
N VAL A 63 3.33 -1.73 7.95
CA VAL A 63 3.76 -0.38 7.52
C VAL A 63 3.19 -0.02 6.15
N PHE A 64 3.14 -0.97 5.22
CA PHE A 64 2.61 -0.76 3.87
C PHE A 64 1.15 -1.23 3.72
N SER A 65 0.37 -1.12 4.80
CA SER A 65 -1.08 -1.36 4.79
C SER A 65 -1.82 -0.36 3.87
N PRO A 66 -3.11 -0.59 3.57
CA PRO A 66 -3.90 0.31 2.72
C PRO A 66 -3.93 1.78 3.20
N ALA A 67 -3.64 2.05 4.48
CA ALA A 67 -3.53 3.39 5.03
C ALA A 67 -2.47 4.27 4.32
N VAL A 68 -1.41 3.68 3.73
CA VAL A 68 -0.38 4.42 3.00
C VAL A 68 -0.85 4.88 1.61
N ALA A 69 -1.90 4.27 1.07
CA ALA A 69 -2.33 4.50 -0.30
C ALA A 69 -2.68 5.97 -0.56
N GLY A 70 -3.44 6.63 0.31
CA GLY A 70 -3.85 8.03 0.13
C GLY A 70 -2.66 8.98 -0.07
N PRO A 71 -1.72 9.09 0.89
CA PRO A 71 -0.53 9.91 0.74
C PRO A 71 0.34 9.54 -0.49
N LEU A 72 0.47 8.24 -0.80
CA LEU A 72 1.26 7.78 -1.95
C LEU A 72 0.62 8.17 -3.29
N VAL A 73 -0.71 8.01 -3.41
CA VAL A 73 -1.50 8.40 -4.58
C VAL A 73 -1.40 9.91 -4.80
N GLU A 74 -1.55 10.71 -3.75
CA GLU A 74 -1.41 12.16 -3.87
C GLU A 74 0.01 12.56 -4.28
N TRP A 75 1.04 11.91 -3.74
CA TRP A 75 2.42 12.16 -4.14
C TRP A 75 2.66 11.84 -5.62
N LEU A 76 2.17 10.70 -6.14
CA LEU A 76 2.27 10.35 -7.56
C LEU A 76 1.53 11.35 -8.46
N ARG A 77 0.32 11.76 -8.07
CA ARG A 77 -0.45 12.79 -8.78
C ARG A 77 0.27 14.15 -8.77
N SER A 78 0.89 14.51 -7.66
CA SER A 78 1.71 15.71 -7.55
C SER A 78 2.95 15.64 -8.45
N ALA A 79 3.64 14.50 -8.48
CA ALA A 79 4.81 14.27 -9.35
C ALA A 79 4.42 14.36 -10.84
N ALA A 80 3.24 13.90 -11.23
CA ALA A 80 2.74 14.04 -12.60
C ALA A 80 2.46 15.51 -13.00
N ARG A 81 2.07 16.36 -12.04
CA ARG A 81 1.79 17.80 -12.27
C ARG A 81 3.05 18.67 -12.27
N ALA A 82 4.20 18.13 -11.87
CA ALA A 82 5.46 18.87 -11.87
C ALA A 82 5.89 19.26 -13.30
N ALA A 83 6.66 20.35 -13.41
CA ALA A 83 7.18 20.85 -14.68
C ALA A 83 8.06 19.79 -15.40
N GLU A 84 8.87 19.07 -14.61
CA GLU A 84 9.65 17.91 -15.05
C GLU A 84 9.24 16.70 -14.22
N VAL A 85 9.22 15.52 -14.86
CA VAL A 85 8.90 14.26 -14.18
C VAL A 85 10.13 13.80 -13.40
N ASP A 86 9.96 13.54 -12.11
CA ASP A 86 11.01 12.97 -11.27
C ASP A 86 11.30 11.52 -11.72
N PRO A 87 12.54 11.21 -12.17
CA PRO A 87 12.91 9.86 -12.57
C PRO A 87 12.73 8.81 -11.47
N ALA A 88 12.88 9.18 -10.19
CA ALA A 88 12.68 8.27 -9.07
C ALA A 88 11.21 7.92 -8.87
N ALA A 89 10.31 8.88 -9.05
CA ALA A 89 8.86 8.64 -9.03
C ALA A 89 8.44 7.72 -10.18
N LEU A 90 8.98 7.93 -11.38
CA LEU A 90 8.73 7.08 -12.53
C LEU A 90 9.25 5.65 -12.32
N ALA A 91 10.46 5.51 -11.77
CA ALA A 91 11.03 4.20 -11.45
C ALA A 91 10.17 3.44 -10.43
N LEU A 92 9.72 4.10 -9.36
CA LEU A 92 8.80 3.48 -8.39
C LEU A 92 7.49 3.07 -9.07
N ALA A 93 6.88 3.96 -9.85
CA ALA A 93 5.61 3.69 -10.51
C ALA A 93 5.70 2.44 -11.42
N ARG A 94 6.79 2.30 -12.17
CA ARG A 94 7.03 1.12 -13.03
C ARG A 94 7.19 -0.17 -12.23
N VAL A 95 7.94 -0.14 -11.13
CA VAL A 95 8.05 -1.31 -10.22
C VAL A 95 6.68 -1.69 -9.66
N VAL A 96 5.91 -0.71 -9.19
CA VAL A 96 4.58 -0.96 -8.64
C VAL A 96 3.63 -1.49 -9.71
N GLN A 97 3.63 -0.90 -10.91
CA GLN A 97 2.83 -1.35 -12.05
C GLN A 97 3.09 -2.83 -12.37
N GLU A 98 4.36 -3.24 -12.44
CA GLU A 98 4.75 -4.63 -12.68
C GLU A 98 4.20 -5.57 -11.60
N ARG A 99 4.23 -5.14 -10.34
CA ARG A 99 3.76 -5.95 -9.19
C ARG A 99 2.25 -5.99 -9.04
N LEU A 100 1.54 -4.99 -9.57
CA LEU A 100 0.08 -4.96 -9.58
C LEU A 100 -0.54 -5.87 -10.66
N GLY A 101 0.25 -6.33 -11.64
CA GLY A 101 -0.22 -7.11 -12.79
C GLY A 101 -1.05 -6.28 -13.75
#